data_AF-A0A9D6KVS6-F1
#
_entry.id   AF-A0A9D6KVS6-F1
#
_cell.length_a   1.000
_cell.length_b   1.000
_cell.length_c   1.000
_cell.angle_alpha   90.00
_cell.angle_beta   90.00
_cell.angle_gamma   90.00
#
_symmetry.space_group_name_H-M   'P 1'
#
loop_
_entity.id
_entity.type
_entity.pdbx_description
1 polymer ?
#
loop_
_entity_poly.entity_id
_entity_poly.type
_entity_poly.pdbx_seq_one_letter_code
_entity_poly.pdbx_strand_id
1 'polypeptide(L)'
;MNTASNQDVPRKVAASQGFQWVVAGFRLYRKNPLLLSAAFGLLFGVVMALGLIPMVGGSLSDLASPLMVAGFMAAYRALDEGRELELPHFLAGVRGPLIPLMTIGAVQLLGALVIGQIMLAMGFDPQAVMDAAKGGKASPAEMQAMMNQALPAALTGMALFTPLMMATWFAPALILFGGARPPTALGVSLKAVARNWTAMLTNSLALGLLLFIAALVPMLLGLLVAMPVLFGSLYASYQAIFAVWADDTQAGDNFA
;
A
#
# COMPACT_ATOMS: atom_id res chain seq x y z
N MET A 1 0.04 -34.60 0.14
CA MET A 1 1.14 -33.83 -0.48
C MET A 1 0.56 -33.13 -1.69
N ASN A 2 0.42 -31.79 -1.65
CA ASN A 2 -0.09 -31.02 -2.77
C ASN A 2 1.06 -30.13 -3.25
N THR A 3 1.85 -30.66 -4.18
CA THR A 3 2.92 -29.92 -4.86
C THR A 3 2.25 -28.95 -5.84
N ALA A 4 1.85 -27.78 -5.35
CA ALA A 4 1.47 -26.69 -6.23
C ALA A 4 2.67 -26.40 -7.15
N SER A 5 2.46 -26.59 -8.45
CA SER A 5 3.48 -26.38 -9.48
C SER A 5 4.06 -24.96 -9.34
N ASN A 6 5.38 -24.88 -9.26
CA ASN A 6 6.13 -23.63 -9.10
C ASN A 6 6.15 -22.78 -10.41
N GLN A 7 5.18 -22.97 -11.31
CA GLN A 7 5.16 -22.41 -12.68
C GLN A 7 4.12 -21.30 -12.91
N ASP A 8 3.21 -21.06 -11.97
CA ASP A 8 2.23 -19.97 -12.10
C ASP A 8 2.77 -18.71 -11.40
N VAL A 9 3.28 -17.74 -12.14
CA VAL A 9 3.49 -16.37 -11.62
C VAL A 9 2.28 -15.52 -12.02
N PRO A 10 1.53 -14.91 -11.07
CA PRO A 10 1.69 -14.93 -9.61
C PRO A 10 1.24 -16.25 -8.97
N ARG A 11 1.99 -16.72 -7.96
CA ARG A 11 1.65 -17.98 -7.26
C ARG A 11 0.36 -17.84 -6.46
N LYS A 12 -0.41 -18.92 -6.37
CA LYS A 12 -1.54 -19.01 -5.44
C LYS A 12 -1.05 -19.57 -4.10
N VAL A 13 -1.36 -18.88 -3.01
CA VAL A 13 -0.95 -19.29 -1.65
C VAL A 13 -2.16 -19.62 -0.76
N ALA A 14 -1.92 -20.31 0.35
CA ALA A 14 -2.94 -20.61 1.35
C ALA A 14 -3.35 -19.35 2.14
N ALA A 15 -4.59 -19.30 2.62
CA ALA A 15 -5.10 -18.18 3.40
C ALA A 15 -4.30 -17.92 4.69
N SER A 16 -3.74 -18.96 5.31
CA SER A 16 -2.91 -18.86 6.52
C SER A 16 -1.62 -18.06 6.31
N GLN A 17 -1.14 -17.94 5.07
CA GLN A 17 0.06 -17.16 4.75
C GLN A 17 -0.10 -15.68 5.06
N GLY A 18 -1.32 -15.13 4.98
CA GLY A 18 -1.55 -13.71 5.26
C GLY A 18 -1.15 -13.30 6.67
N PHE A 19 -1.45 -14.13 7.67
CA PHE A 19 -0.98 -13.89 9.04
C PHE A 19 0.55 -14.06 9.16
N GLN A 20 1.12 -15.04 8.46
CA GLN A 20 2.57 -15.28 8.47
C GLN A 20 3.36 -14.11 7.86
N TRP A 21 2.78 -13.38 6.91
CA TRP A 21 3.40 -12.17 6.35
C TRP A 21 3.56 -11.07 7.40
N VAL A 22 2.56 -10.87 8.27
CA VAL A 22 2.66 -9.90 9.38
C VAL A 22 3.74 -10.32 10.37
N VAL A 23 3.81 -11.62 10.72
CA VAL A 23 4.86 -12.17 11.59
C VAL A 23 6.25 -12.00 10.95
N ALA A 24 6.38 -12.26 9.64
CA ALA A 24 7.61 -12.07 8.90
C ALA A 24 8.01 -10.59 8.83
N GLY A 25 7.06 -9.69 8.60
CA GLY A 25 7.28 -8.25 8.62
C GLY A 25 7.77 -7.76 9.98
N PHE A 26 7.18 -8.26 11.08
CA PHE A 26 7.67 -7.96 12.43
C PHE A 26 9.06 -8.53 12.70
N ARG A 27 9.37 -9.74 12.22
CA ARG A 27 10.70 -10.34 12.33
C ARG A 27 11.76 -9.51 11.59
N LEU A 28 11.45 -9.04 10.38
CA LEU A 28 12.34 -8.16 9.63
C LEU A 28 12.49 -6.80 10.32
N TYR A 29 11.40 -6.21 10.80
CA TYR A 29 11.43 -4.95 11.55
C TYR A 29 12.36 -5.01 12.76
N ARG A 30 12.33 -6.11 13.52
CA ARG A 30 13.17 -6.31 14.70
C ARG A 30 14.67 -6.38 14.41
N LYS A 31 15.09 -6.53 13.14
CA LYS A 31 16.52 -6.50 12.77
C LYS A 31 17.12 -5.10 12.93
N ASN A 32 16.34 -4.03 12.66
CA ASN A 32 16.79 -2.65 12.87
C ASN A 32 15.60 -1.69 13.12
N PRO A 33 14.96 -1.80 14.30
CA PRO A 33 13.71 -1.10 14.58
C PRO A 33 13.86 0.43 14.63
N LEU A 34 15.01 0.92 15.13
CA LEU A 34 15.26 2.35 15.28
C LEU A 34 15.37 3.04 13.92
N LEU A 35 16.18 2.49 13.01
CA LEU A 35 16.37 3.09 11.69
C LEU A 35 15.10 3.00 10.84
N LEU A 36 14.36 1.87 10.90
CA LEU A 36 13.09 1.72 10.18
C LEU A 36 12.02 2.70 10.67
N SER A 37 11.89 2.87 12.00
CA SER A 37 10.93 3.81 12.59
C SER A 37 11.32 5.27 12.31
N ALA A 38 12.60 5.60 12.42
CA ALA A 38 13.12 6.94 12.12
C ALA A 38 12.95 7.30 10.65
N ALA A 39 13.27 6.37 9.74
CA ALA A 39 13.05 6.54 8.31
C ALA A 39 11.56 6.70 7.98
N PHE A 40 10.68 5.92 8.62
CA PHE A 40 9.24 6.07 8.44
C PHE A 40 8.77 7.45 8.91
N GLY A 41 9.13 7.86 10.13
CA GLY A 41 8.75 9.16 10.67
C GLY A 41 9.24 10.32 9.78
N LEU A 42 10.48 10.26 9.29
CA LEU A 42 11.03 11.26 8.38
C LEU A 42 10.28 11.31 7.05
N LEU A 43 10.15 10.17 6.36
CA LEU A 43 9.51 10.13 5.04
C LEU A 43 8.02 10.45 5.10
N PHE A 44 7.32 9.93 6.11
CA PHE A 44 5.93 10.27 6.37
C PHE A 44 5.79 11.77 6.68
N GLY A 45 6.68 12.33 7.49
CA GLY A 45 6.73 13.77 7.77
C GLY A 45 6.91 14.61 6.50
N VAL A 46 7.76 14.18 5.57
CA VAL A 46 7.94 14.83 4.26
C VAL A 46 6.65 14.74 3.43
N VAL A 47 6.04 13.55 3.32
CA VAL A 47 4.77 13.36 2.59
C VAL A 47 3.66 14.22 3.18
N MET A 48 3.57 14.31 4.51
CA MET A 48 2.62 15.18 5.20
C MET A 48 2.90 16.66 4.96
N ALA A 49 4.16 17.08 5.00
CA ALA A 49 4.55 18.47 4.72
C ALA A 49 4.23 18.89 3.29
N LEU A 50 4.41 18.00 2.30
CA LEU A 50 3.95 18.23 0.93
C LEU A 50 2.43 18.46 0.90
N GLY A 51 1.68 17.68 1.66
CA GLY A 51 0.22 17.77 1.78
C GLY A 51 -0.29 19.12 2.30
N LEU A 52 0.53 19.89 3.02
CA LEU A 52 0.17 21.21 3.55
C LEU A 52 0.17 22.31 2.48
N ILE A 53 0.75 22.06 1.31
CA ILE A 53 0.80 23.05 0.23
C ILE A 53 -0.63 23.22 -0.34
N PRO A 54 -1.21 24.43 -0.32
CA PRO A 54 -2.56 24.64 -0.84
C PRO A 54 -2.68 24.23 -2.31
N MET A 55 -3.84 23.68 -2.68
CA MET A 55 -4.22 23.23 -4.03
C MET A 55 -3.45 22.03 -4.60
N VAL A 56 -2.12 21.96 -4.43
CA VAL A 56 -1.26 20.92 -5.06
C VAL A 56 -0.72 19.89 -4.09
N GLY A 57 -0.77 20.16 -2.79
CA GLY A 57 -0.10 19.35 -1.78
C GLY A 57 -0.57 17.91 -1.73
N GLY A 58 -1.88 17.68 -1.72
CA GLY A 58 -2.45 16.32 -1.73
C GLY A 58 -1.98 15.50 -2.94
N SER A 59 -1.96 16.12 -4.13
CA SER A 59 -1.45 15.46 -5.34
C SER A 59 0.03 15.11 -5.20
N LEU A 60 0.87 16.03 -4.71
CA LEU A 60 2.30 15.75 -4.49
C LEU A 60 2.51 14.59 -3.51
N SER A 61 1.72 14.51 -2.44
CA SER A 61 1.76 13.40 -1.49
C SER A 61 1.39 12.06 -2.14
N ASP A 62 0.38 12.03 -3.01
CA ASP A 62 -0.02 10.82 -3.74
C ASP A 62 1.04 10.36 -4.73
N LEU A 63 1.67 11.30 -5.44
CA LEU A 63 2.80 11.02 -6.35
C LEU A 63 4.05 10.51 -5.61
N ALA A 64 4.29 10.99 -4.39
CA ALA A 64 5.44 10.61 -3.58
C ALA A 64 5.28 9.26 -2.87
N SER A 65 4.04 8.84 -2.57
CA SER A 65 3.76 7.66 -1.76
C SER A 65 4.35 6.35 -2.33
N PRO A 66 4.26 6.05 -3.65
CA PRO A 66 4.91 4.87 -4.23
C PRO A 66 6.44 4.87 -4.11
N LEU A 67 7.07 6.05 -4.06
CA LEU A 67 8.52 6.19 -3.89
C LEU A 67 8.93 5.76 -2.48
N MET A 68 8.16 6.16 -1.48
CA MET A 68 8.34 5.73 -0.09
C MET A 68 8.16 4.21 0.04
N VAL A 69 7.09 3.65 -0.55
CA VAL A 69 6.87 2.19 -0.58
C VAL A 69 8.07 1.47 -1.18
N ALA A 70 8.54 1.91 -2.35
CA ALA A 70 9.71 1.35 -3.00
C ALA A 70 10.98 1.43 -2.14
N GLY A 71 11.19 2.55 -1.44
CA GLY A 71 12.30 2.71 -0.49
C GLY A 71 12.26 1.68 0.64
N PHE A 72 11.09 1.47 1.26
CA PHE A 72 10.93 0.45 2.29
C PHE A 72 11.09 -0.96 1.75
N MET A 73 10.59 -1.24 0.54
CA MET A 73 10.81 -2.54 -0.10
C MET A 73 12.30 -2.82 -0.28
N ALA A 74 13.09 -1.85 -0.78
CA ALA A 74 14.54 -1.99 -0.90
C ALA A 74 15.25 -2.22 0.45
N ALA A 75 14.84 -1.48 1.49
CA ALA A 75 15.34 -1.64 2.85
C ALA A 75 15.08 -3.05 3.38
N TYR A 76 13.86 -3.57 3.20
CA TYR A 76 13.50 -4.92 3.64
C TYR A 76 14.23 -6.01 2.85
N ARG A 77 14.45 -5.82 1.54
CA ARG A 77 15.28 -6.73 0.74
C ARG A 77 16.71 -6.81 1.28
N ALA A 78 17.32 -5.68 1.60
CA ALA A 78 18.67 -5.65 2.18
C ALA A 78 18.73 -6.41 3.52
N LEU A 79 17.76 -6.16 4.40
CA LEU A 79 17.65 -6.87 5.68
C LEU A 79 17.41 -8.38 5.51
N ASP A 80 16.61 -8.78 4.54
CA ASP A 80 16.30 -10.17 4.25
C ASP A 80 17.52 -10.94 3.72
N GLU A 81 18.29 -10.31 2.83
CA GLU A 81 19.54 -10.81 2.27
C GLU A 81 20.73 -10.73 3.25
N GLY A 82 20.50 -10.27 4.50
CA GLY A 82 21.52 -10.20 5.53
C GLY A 82 22.53 -9.05 5.35
N ARG A 83 22.26 -8.10 4.46
CA ARG A 83 23.08 -6.89 4.31
C ARG A 83 22.76 -5.87 5.41
N GLU A 84 23.68 -4.94 5.62
CA GLU A 84 23.47 -3.81 6.51
C GLU A 84 22.38 -2.87 5.96
N LEU A 85 21.51 -2.40 6.87
CA LEU A 85 20.49 -1.43 6.51
C LEU A 85 21.08 -0.01 6.57
N GLU A 86 21.17 0.61 5.40
CA GLU A 86 21.65 1.99 5.24
C GLU A 86 20.55 2.94 4.76
N LEU A 87 20.69 4.24 5.08
CA LEU A 87 19.76 5.29 4.65
C LEU A 87 19.51 5.35 3.13
N PRO A 88 20.51 5.15 2.24
CA PRO A 88 20.30 5.10 0.79
C PRO A 88 19.23 4.12 0.31
N HIS A 89 18.97 3.01 1.03
CA HIS A 89 17.94 2.05 0.63
C HIS A 89 16.56 2.69 0.59
N PHE A 90 16.24 3.58 1.53
CA PHE A 90 14.96 4.28 1.58
C PHE A 90 14.76 5.28 0.44
N LEU A 91 15.83 5.64 -0.27
CA LEU A 91 15.80 6.51 -1.44
C LEU A 91 15.78 5.73 -2.76
N ALA A 92 15.68 4.40 -2.73
CA ALA A 92 15.73 3.56 -3.93
C ALA A 92 14.65 3.92 -4.97
N GLY A 93 13.44 4.28 -4.51
CA GLY A 93 12.37 4.73 -5.41
C GLY A 93 12.70 6.03 -6.14
N VAL A 94 13.46 6.93 -5.51
CA VAL A 94 13.86 8.23 -6.09
C VAL A 94 15.08 8.09 -7.01
N ARG A 95 16.05 7.25 -6.62
CA ARG A 95 17.30 7.05 -7.36
C ARG A 95 17.18 6.11 -8.57
N GLY A 96 16.22 5.20 -8.54
CA GLY A 96 15.99 4.22 -9.60
C GLY A 96 14.79 4.62 -10.48
N PRO A 97 13.66 3.86 -10.42
CA PRO A 97 12.54 4.04 -11.34
C PRO A 97 11.57 5.16 -10.90
N LEU A 98 12.09 6.39 -10.76
CA LEU A 98 11.32 7.55 -10.31
C LEU A 98 10.06 7.78 -11.16
N ILE A 99 10.21 7.91 -12.48
CA ILE A 99 9.09 8.20 -13.39
C ILE A 99 8.05 7.08 -13.41
N PRO A 100 8.41 5.78 -13.55
CA PRO A 100 7.45 4.70 -13.43
C PRO A 100 6.69 4.67 -12.10
N LEU A 101 7.36 4.92 -10.96
CA LEU A 101 6.71 4.93 -9.65
C LEU A 101 5.77 6.14 -9.47
N MET A 102 6.19 7.32 -9.93
CA MET A 102 5.31 8.50 -9.98
C MET A 102 4.09 8.28 -10.87
N THR A 103 4.23 7.47 -11.93
CA THR A 103 3.10 7.08 -12.78
C THR A 103 2.09 6.23 -12.00
N ILE A 104 2.53 5.34 -11.12
CA ILE A 104 1.62 4.59 -10.24
C ILE A 104 0.88 5.55 -9.29
N GLY A 105 1.59 6.53 -8.72
CA GLY A 105 0.98 7.55 -7.87
C GLY A 105 -0.05 8.39 -8.62
N ALA A 106 0.27 8.80 -9.85
CA ALA A 106 -0.66 9.52 -10.73
C ALA A 106 -1.90 8.70 -11.10
N VAL A 107 -1.74 7.40 -11.38
CA VAL A 107 -2.88 6.50 -11.64
C VAL A 107 -3.77 6.38 -10.40
N GLN A 108 -3.17 6.25 -9.21
CA GLN A 108 -3.92 6.20 -7.96
C GLN A 108 -4.67 7.51 -7.70
N LEU A 109 -4.02 8.65 -7.87
CA LEU A 109 -4.61 9.98 -7.72
C LEU A 109 -5.78 10.18 -8.70
N LEU A 110 -5.56 9.97 -10.00
CA LEU A 110 -6.61 10.14 -11.01
C LEU A 110 -7.77 9.17 -10.79
N GLY A 111 -7.48 7.92 -10.43
CA GLY A 111 -8.49 6.94 -10.06
C GLY A 111 -9.33 7.39 -8.87
N ALA A 112 -8.69 7.86 -7.80
CA ALA A 112 -9.37 8.37 -6.61
C ALA A 112 -10.24 9.60 -6.93
N LEU A 113 -9.75 10.53 -7.75
CA LEU A 113 -10.52 11.70 -8.19
C LEU A 113 -11.75 11.30 -8.99
N VAL A 114 -11.61 10.39 -9.98
CA VAL A 114 -12.75 9.90 -10.77
C VAL A 114 -13.78 9.22 -9.87
N ILE A 115 -13.35 8.37 -8.93
CA ILE A 115 -14.25 7.72 -7.97
C ILE A 115 -14.96 8.76 -7.11
N GLY A 116 -14.24 9.77 -6.61
CA GLY A 116 -14.82 10.88 -5.85
C GLY A 116 -15.89 11.64 -6.63
N GLN A 117 -15.66 11.93 -7.92
CA GLN A 117 -16.65 12.57 -8.78
C GLN A 117 -17.90 11.70 -9.01
N ILE A 118 -17.73 10.38 -9.14
CA ILE A 118 -18.86 9.44 -9.24
C ILE A 118 -19.68 9.47 -7.95
N MET A 119 -19.02 9.43 -6.79
CA MET A 119 -19.69 9.47 -5.48
C MET A 119 -20.43 10.80 -5.27
N LEU A 120 -19.82 11.93 -5.65
CA LEU A 120 -20.45 13.25 -5.65
C LEU A 120 -21.69 13.30 -6.53
N ALA A 121 -21.62 12.77 -7.75
CA ALA A 121 -22.76 12.70 -8.66
C ALA A 121 -23.90 11.82 -8.13
N MET A 122 -23.60 10.86 -7.26
CA MET A 122 -24.58 10.03 -6.55
C MET A 122 -25.14 10.70 -5.27
N GLY A 123 -24.75 11.94 -4.98
CA GLY A 123 -25.23 12.70 -3.82
C GLY A 123 -24.42 12.52 -2.54
N PHE A 124 -23.22 11.93 -2.62
CA PHE A 124 -22.29 11.89 -1.49
C PHE A 124 -21.28 13.04 -1.58
N ASP A 125 -21.48 14.06 -0.76
CA ASP A 125 -20.55 15.17 -0.60
C ASP A 125 -19.77 15.03 0.73
N PRO A 126 -18.47 14.64 0.68
CA PRO A 126 -17.64 14.52 1.87
C PRO A 126 -17.53 15.84 2.65
N GLN A 127 -17.56 16.98 1.96
CA GLN A 127 -17.44 18.29 2.59
C GLN A 127 -18.71 18.63 3.37
N ALA A 128 -19.88 18.41 2.76
CA ALA A 128 -21.17 18.56 3.45
C ALA A 128 -21.28 17.64 4.68
N VAL A 129 -20.80 16.40 4.58
CA VAL A 129 -20.76 15.46 5.72
C VAL A 129 -19.85 15.97 6.83
N MET A 130 -18.66 16.46 6.50
CA MET A 130 -17.74 17.03 7.49
C MET A 130 -18.29 18.30 8.14
N ASP A 131 -18.93 19.16 7.37
CA ASP A 131 -19.51 20.41 7.87
C ASP A 131 -20.73 20.13 8.77
N ALA A 132 -21.54 19.13 8.43
CA ALA A 132 -22.61 18.64 9.29
C ALA A 132 -22.07 18.04 10.60
N ALA A 133 -21.00 17.25 10.54
CA ALA A 133 -20.36 16.64 11.71
C ALA A 133 -19.74 17.68 12.65
N LYS A 134 -19.10 18.73 12.11
CA LYS A 134 -18.56 19.86 12.90
C LYS A 134 -19.65 20.79 13.43
N GLY A 135 -20.73 20.94 12.65
CA GLY A 135 -21.82 21.86 12.97
C GLY A 135 -22.69 21.42 14.14
N GLY A 136 -22.78 20.11 14.43
CA GLY A 136 -23.51 19.56 15.58
C GLY A 136 -25.01 19.88 15.62
N LYS A 137 -25.57 20.41 14.52
CA LYS A 137 -26.94 20.95 14.42
C LYS A 137 -27.91 20.03 13.66
N ALA A 138 -27.43 18.94 13.08
CA ALA A 138 -28.29 17.99 12.39
C ALA A 138 -29.10 17.19 13.42
N SER A 139 -30.41 17.20 13.27
CA SER A 139 -31.28 16.29 14.02
C SER A 139 -30.94 14.83 13.70
N PRO A 140 -31.25 13.87 14.59
CA PRO A 140 -31.05 12.44 14.31
C PRO A 140 -31.72 11.97 13.01
N ALA A 141 -32.88 12.56 12.66
CA ALA A 141 -33.60 12.26 11.43
C ALA A 141 -32.86 12.76 10.17
N GLU A 142 -32.30 13.98 10.21
CA GLU A 142 -31.51 14.54 9.11
C GLU A 142 -30.20 13.78 8.92
N MET A 143 -29.54 13.38 10.01
CA MET A 143 -28.34 12.55 9.96
C MET A 143 -28.64 11.17 9.35
N GLN A 144 -29.75 10.54 9.74
CA GLN A 144 -30.19 9.26 9.16
C GLN A 144 -30.51 9.38 7.67
N ALA A 145 -31.19 10.45 7.26
CA ALA A 145 -31.49 10.70 5.85
C ALA A 145 -30.20 10.90 5.04
N MET A 146 -29.24 11.67 5.56
CA MET A 146 -27.93 11.86 4.95
C MET A 146 -27.16 10.54 4.83
N MET A 147 -27.17 9.69 5.86
CA MET A 147 -26.54 8.36 5.79
C MET A 147 -27.20 7.44 4.75
N ASN A 148 -28.53 7.43 4.68
CA ASN A 148 -29.26 6.63 3.70
C ASN A 148 -28.96 7.09 2.27
N GLN A 149 -28.80 8.40 2.05
CA GLN A 149 -28.41 8.97 0.76
C GLN A 149 -26.94 8.69 0.43
N ALA A 150 -26.06 8.71 1.43
CA ALA A 150 -24.63 8.45 1.27
C ALA A 150 -24.30 6.96 1.02
N LEU A 151 -25.10 6.03 1.53
CA LEU A 151 -24.78 4.61 1.53
C LEU A 151 -24.56 4.01 0.12
N PRO A 152 -25.43 4.24 -0.89
CA PRO A 152 -25.20 3.72 -2.24
C PRO A 152 -23.91 4.25 -2.87
N ALA A 153 -23.61 5.53 -2.66
CA ALA A 153 -22.38 6.16 -3.14
C ALA A 153 -21.15 5.60 -2.43
N ALA A 154 -21.21 5.39 -1.11
CA ALA A 154 -20.13 4.78 -0.34
C ALA A 154 -19.84 3.34 -0.77
N LEU A 155 -20.89 2.52 -0.99
CA LEU A 155 -20.75 1.16 -1.51
C LEU A 155 -20.15 1.15 -2.93
N THR A 156 -20.59 2.07 -3.78
CA THR A 156 -20.02 2.24 -5.14
C THR A 156 -18.56 2.65 -5.08
N GLY A 157 -18.22 3.62 -4.24
CA GLY A 157 -16.85 4.05 -3.98
C GLY A 157 -15.97 2.88 -3.51
N MET A 158 -16.44 2.11 -2.53
CA MET A 158 -15.74 0.92 -2.04
C MET A 158 -15.53 -0.13 -3.15
N ALA A 159 -16.55 -0.38 -3.97
CA ALA A 159 -16.47 -1.32 -5.08
C ALA A 159 -15.47 -0.90 -6.15
N LEU A 160 -15.35 0.40 -6.45
CA LEU A 160 -14.41 0.94 -7.44
C LEU A 160 -12.98 1.13 -6.88
N PHE A 161 -12.87 1.48 -5.61
CA PHE A 161 -11.57 1.70 -4.97
C PHE A 161 -10.86 0.38 -4.71
N THR A 162 -11.61 -0.71 -4.50
CA THR A 162 -11.05 -2.06 -4.32
C THR A 162 -10.12 -2.48 -5.47
N PRO A 163 -10.54 -2.53 -6.74
CA PRO A 163 -9.65 -2.91 -7.85
C PRO A 163 -8.52 -1.90 -8.06
N LEU A 164 -8.72 -0.61 -7.78
CA LEU A 164 -7.64 0.38 -7.82
C LEU A 164 -6.54 0.04 -6.82
N MET A 165 -6.90 -0.26 -5.56
CA MET A 165 -5.95 -0.69 -4.53
C MET A 165 -5.29 -2.02 -4.87
N MET A 166 -6.05 -2.98 -5.41
CA MET A 166 -5.49 -4.25 -5.86
C MET A 166 -4.43 -4.05 -6.97
N ALA A 167 -4.66 -3.11 -7.89
CA ALA A 167 -3.75 -2.80 -8.97
C ALA A 167 -2.48 -2.08 -8.47
N THR A 168 -2.58 -1.21 -7.47
CA THR A 168 -1.42 -0.46 -6.97
C THR A 168 -0.65 -1.17 -5.88
N TRP A 169 -1.23 -2.18 -5.21
CA TRP A 169 -0.66 -2.85 -4.04
C TRP A 169 0.77 -3.37 -4.21
N PHE A 170 1.03 -4.12 -5.29
CA PHE A 170 2.35 -4.68 -5.60
C PHE A 170 3.09 -3.92 -6.70
N ALA A 171 2.44 -2.94 -7.35
CA ALA A 171 3.03 -2.26 -8.50
C ALA A 171 4.39 -1.60 -8.20
N PRO A 172 4.60 -0.92 -7.05
CA PRO A 172 5.92 -0.34 -6.73
C PRO A 172 7.03 -1.39 -6.64
N ALA A 173 6.73 -2.55 -6.05
CA ALA A 173 7.68 -3.65 -5.91
C ALA A 173 8.01 -4.32 -7.26
N LEU A 174 6.98 -4.55 -8.08
CA LEU A 174 7.12 -5.10 -9.44
C LEU A 174 7.95 -4.18 -10.35
N ILE A 175 7.80 -2.87 -10.20
CA ILE A 175 8.62 -1.89 -10.92
C ILE A 175 10.05 -1.93 -10.38
N LEU A 176 10.22 -1.82 -9.06
CA LEU A 176 11.52 -1.65 -8.43
C LEU A 176 12.44 -2.86 -8.60
N PHE A 177 11.93 -4.06 -8.34
CA PHE A 177 12.74 -5.28 -8.34
C PHE A 177 12.87 -5.95 -9.69
N GLY A 178 12.23 -5.35 -10.69
CA GLY A 178 11.75 -6.09 -11.82
C GLY A 178 11.70 -5.41 -13.16
N GLY A 179 11.81 -4.09 -13.14
CA GLY A 179 11.76 -3.27 -14.35
C GLY A 179 10.41 -3.31 -15.07
N ALA A 180 9.32 -3.79 -14.43
CA ALA A 180 8.01 -3.81 -15.07
C ALA A 180 7.56 -2.40 -15.46
N ARG A 181 7.00 -2.24 -16.67
CA ARG A 181 6.37 -0.97 -17.07
C ARG A 181 5.07 -0.76 -16.28
N PRO A 182 4.65 0.50 -15.99
CA PRO A 182 3.50 0.76 -15.13
C PRO A 182 2.21 0.01 -15.50
N PRO A 183 1.78 -0.07 -16.77
CA PRO A 183 0.57 -0.83 -17.13
C PRO A 183 0.68 -2.33 -16.81
N THR A 184 1.85 -2.91 -17.07
CA THR A 184 2.13 -4.32 -16.76
C THR A 184 2.13 -4.55 -15.25
N ALA A 185 2.77 -3.67 -14.48
CA ALA A 185 2.82 -3.77 -13.02
C ALA A 185 1.41 -3.70 -12.39
N LEU A 186 0.57 -2.78 -12.86
CA LEU A 186 -0.83 -2.64 -12.41
C LEU A 186 -1.65 -3.90 -12.71
N GLY A 187 -1.58 -4.41 -13.94
CA GLY A 187 -2.31 -5.60 -14.36
C GLY A 187 -1.87 -6.87 -13.62
N VAL A 188 -0.55 -7.04 -13.43
CA VAL A 188 0.02 -8.16 -12.68
C VAL A 188 -0.36 -8.09 -11.21
N SER A 189 -0.29 -6.92 -10.59
CA SER A 189 -0.71 -6.72 -9.20
C SER A 189 -2.20 -7.03 -9.01
N LEU A 190 -3.07 -6.51 -9.87
CA LEU A 190 -4.51 -6.77 -9.83
C LEU A 190 -4.80 -8.27 -9.88
N LYS A 191 -4.20 -8.98 -10.85
CA LYS A 191 -4.34 -10.43 -11.00
C LYS A 191 -3.79 -11.18 -9.78
N ALA A 192 -2.66 -10.76 -9.24
CA ALA A 192 -2.03 -11.37 -8.08
C ALA A 192 -2.88 -11.26 -6.82
N VAL A 193 -3.40 -10.06 -6.53
CA VAL A 193 -4.28 -9.82 -5.39
C VAL A 193 -5.60 -10.56 -5.55
N ALA A 194 -6.20 -10.54 -6.75
CA ALA A 194 -7.45 -11.28 -7.04
C ALA A 194 -7.26 -12.80 -6.84
N ARG A 195 -6.16 -13.37 -7.35
CA ARG A 195 -5.84 -14.79 -7.21
C ARG A 195 -5.58 -15.21 -5.76
N ASN A 196 -5.13 -14.29 -4.92
CA ASN A 196 -4.74 -14.51 -3.53
C ASN A 196 -5.65 -13.80 -2.52
N TRP A 197 -6.90 -13.48 -2.89
CA TRP A 197 -7.78 -12.63 -2.08
C TRP A 197 -7.97 -13.13 -0.64
N THR A 198 -7.99 -14.45 -0.40
CA THR A 198 -8.14 -15.02 0.95
C THR A 198 -6.92 -14.77 1.83
N ALA A 199 -5.70 -14.90 1.29
CA ALA A 199 -4.47 -14.57 2.00
C ALA A 199 -4.31 -13.05 2.19
N MET A 200 -4.77 -12.27 1.22
CA MET A 200 -4.80 -10.81 1.32
C MET A 200 -5.80 -10.34 2.39
N LEU A 201 -6.95 -11.01 2.52
CA LEU A 201 -7.95 -10.73 3.55
C LEU A 201 -7.42 -11.05 4.95
N THR A 202 -6.80 -12.22 5.15
CA THR A 202 -6.20 -12.57 6.45
C THR A 202 -5.05 -11.63 6.83
N ASN A 203 -4.22 -11.23 5.88
CA ASN A 203 -3.19 -10.20 6.08
C ASN A 203 -3.82 -8.86 6.48
N SER A 204 -4.88 -8.43 5.77
CA SER A 204 -5.56 -7.16 6.04
C SER A 204 -6.24 -7.16 7.42
N LEU A 205 -6.85 -8.27 7.85
CA LEU A 205 -7.42 -8.39 9.19
C LEU A 205 -6.34 -8.34 10.27
N ALA A 206 -5.22 -9.04 10.07
CA ALA A 206 -4.10 -9.05 11.02
C ALA A 206 -3.42 -7.66 11.12
N LEU A 207 -3.16 -7.01 9.98
CA LEU A 207 -2.64 -5.64 9.95
C LEU A 207 -3.65 -4.62 10.49
N GLY A 208 -4.93 -4.79 10.21
CA GLY A 208 -6.00 -3.93 10.74
C GLY A 208 -6.04 -3.97 12.26
N LEU A 209 -5.94 -5.16 12.87
CA LEU A 209 -5.84 -5.29 14.33
C LEU A 209 -4.56 -4.65 14.88
N LEU A 210 -3.42 -4.86 14.22
CA LEU A 210 -2.14 -4.22 14.62
C LEU A 210 -2.24 -2.69 14.57
N LEU A 211 -2.77 -2.13 13.48
CA LEU A 211 -2.95 -0.69 13.29
C LEU A 211 -3.95 -0.12 14.29
N PHE A 212 -5.04 -0.83 14.57
CA PHE A 212 -6.02 -0.44 15.58
C PHE A 212 -5.37 -0.32 16.96
N ILE A 213 -4.64 -1.34 17.41
CA ILE A 213 -3.91 -1.32 18.69
C ILE A 213 -2.87 -0.20 18.71
N ALA A 214 -2.12 -0.02 17.62
CA ALA A 214 -1.13 1.03 17.49
C ALA A 214 -1.72 2.45 17.56
N ALA A 215 -2.91 2.65 17.01
CA ALA A 215 -3.61 3.94 17.05
C ALA A 215 -4.12 4.30 18.47
N LEU A 216 -4.25 3.33 19.39
CA LEU A 216 -4.58 3.59 20.79
C LEU A 216 -3.43 4.25 21.58
N VAL A 217 -2.20 4.22 21.03
CA VAL A 217 -1.05 4.90 21.65
C VAL A 217 -1.17 6.41 21.44
N PRO A 218 -1.01 7.25 22.49
CA PRO A 218 -1.11 8.70 22.38
C PRO A 218 -0.23 9.28 21.28
N MET A 219 -0.72 10.37 20.66
CA MET A 219 -0.06 11.05 19.54
C MET A 219 0.23 10.14 18.33
N LEU A 220 -0.46 9.00 18.22
CA LEU A 220 -0.27 8.01 17.15
C LEU A 220 1.16 7.42 17.09
N LEU A 221 1.91 7.47 18.20
CA LEU A 221 3.30 6.97 18.23
C LEU A 221 3.40 5.48 17.91
N GLY A 222 2.34 4.71 18.15
CA GLY A 222 2.29 3.30 17.75
C GLY A 222 2.43 3.09 16.24
N LEU A 223 2.07 4.08 15.41
CA LEU A 223 2.22 4.00 13.95
C LEU A 223 3.69 3.99 13.53
N LEU A 224 4.59 4.56 14.33
CA LEU A 224 6.04 4.49 14.07
C LEU A 224 6.56 3.04 14.06
N VAL A 225 5.84 2.12 14.69
CA VAL A 225 6.15 0.68 14.68
C VAL A 225 5.26 -0.05 13.68
N ALA A 226 3.95 0.19 13.70
CA ALA A 226 3.00 -0.57 12.90
C ALA A 226 3.17 -0.37 11.39
N MET A 227 3.53 0.84 10.94
CA MET A 227 3.73 1.11 9.52
C MET A 227 4.97 0.45 8.93
N PRO A 228 6.16 0.48 9.59
CA PRO A 228 7.26 -0.39 9.19
C PRO A 228 6.87 -1.86 9.12
N VAL A 229 6.16 -2.40 10.12
CA VAL A 229 5.69 -3.79 10.09
C VAL A 229 4.77 -4.07 8.91
N LEU A 230 3.89 -3.12 8.54
CA LEU A 230 3.06 -3.20 7.34
C LEU A 230 3.92 -3.29 6.07
N PHE A 231 4.93 -2.44 5.93
CA PHE A 231 5.85 -2.51 4.78
C PHE A 231 6.64 -3.82 4.75
N GLY A 232 7.04 -4.34 5.91
CA GLY A 232 7.69 -5.65 6.02
C GLY A 232 6.74 -6.79 5.62
N SER A 233 5.45 -6.69 5.99
CA SER A 233 4.42 -7.64 5.55
C SER A 233 4.18 -7.56 4.05
N LEU A 234 4.14 -6.34 3.49
CA LEU A 234 4.06 -6.12 2.05
C LEU A 234 5.24 -6.81 1.33
N TYR A 235 6.47 -6.61 1.81
CA TYR A 235 7.65 -7.28 1.28
C TYR A 235 7.56 -8.81 1.36
N ALA A 236 7.16 -9.36 2.52
CA ALA A 236 7.00 -10.80 2.70
C ALA A 236 5.91 -11.39 1.78
N SER A 237 4.80 -10.68 1.61
CA SER A 237 3.72 -11.08 0.70
C SER A 237 4.15 -11.04 -0.77
N TYR A 238 4.93 -10.02 -1.15
CA TYR A 238 5.53 -9.91 -2.48
C TYR A 238 6.44 -11.11 -2.76
N GLN A 239 7.36 -11.42 -1.86
CA GLN A 239 8.23 -12.59 -2.00
C GLN A 239 7.41 -13.87 -2.09
N ALA A 240 6.43 -14.09 -1.21
CA ALA A 240 5.63 -15.31 -1.23
C ALA A 240 4.87 -15.52 -2.56
N ILE A 241 4.41 -14.44 -3.20
CA ILE A 241 3.60 -14.49 -4.43
C ILE A 241 4.49 -14.48 -5.70
N PHE A 242 5.64 -13.81 -5.66
CA PHE A 242 6.47 -13.50 -6.82
C PHE A 242 7.90 -14.05 -6.78
N ALA A 243 8.32 -14.80 -5.76
CA ALA A 243 9.71 -15.31 -5.60
C ALA A 243 10.25 -16.22 -6.74
N VAL A 244 9.53 -16.43 -7.84
CA VAL A 244 10.07 -17.05 -9.07
C VAL A 244 10.56 -15.99 -10.08
N TRP A 245 10.35 -14.71 -9.81
CA TRP A 245 10.68 -13.64 -10.78
C TRP A 245 12.10 -13.10 -10.67
N ALA A 246 12.80 -13.36 -9.56
CA ALA A 246 14.18 -12.91 -9.34
C ALA A 246 15.23 -13.82 -10.01
N ASP A 247 14.91 -15.10 -10.22
CA ASP A 247 15.86 -16.08 -10.75
C ASP A 247 15.85 -16.10 -12.30
N ASP A 248 14.69 -15.91 -12.94
CA ASP A 248 14.55 -15.97 -14.41
C ASP A 248 15.06 -14.72 -15.14
N THR A 249 15.07 -13.55 -14.49
CA THR A 249 15.59 -12.31 -15.08
C THR A 249 17.12 -12.22 -15.00
N GLN A 250 17.74 -12.78 -13.96
CA GLN A 250 19.20 -12.88 -13.86
C GLN A 250 19.79 -14.01 -14.73
N ALA A 251 19.01 -15.06 -15.00
CA ALA A 251 19.44 -16.13 -15.90
C ALA A 251 19.51 -15.69 -17.37
N GLY A 252 18.70 -14.71 -17.79
CA GLY A 252 18.69 -14.19 -19.17
C GLY A 252 19.90 -13.32 -19.53
N ASP A 253 20.44 -12.57 -18.57
CA ASP A 253 21.56 -11.64 -18.80
C ASP A 253 22.95 -12.32 -18.72
N ASN A 254 23.03 -13.56 -18.22
CA ASN A 254 24.27 -14.35 -18.18
C ASN A 254 24.58 -15.09 -19.49
N PHE A 255 23.74 -14.94 -20.52
CA PHE A 255 23.94 -15.54 -21.84
C PHE A 255 24.02 -14.52 -22.99
N ALA A 256 24.26 -13.24 -22.69
CA ALA A 256 24.47 -12.18 -23.68
C ALA A 256 25.94 -11.71 -23.73
#